data_AF-A0A842U0U8-F1
#
_entry.id   AF-A0A842U0U8-F1
#
_cell.length_a   1.000
_cell.length_b   1.000
_cell.length_c   1.000
_cell.angle_alpha   90.00
_cell.angle_beta   90.00
_cell.angle_gamma   90.00
#
_symmetry.space_group_name_H-M   'P 1'
#
loop_
_entity.id
_entity.type
_entity.pdbx_description
1 polymer ?
#
loop_
_entity_poly.entity_id
_entity_poly.type
_entity_poly.pdbx_seq_one_letter_code
_entity_poly.pdbx_strand_id
1 'polypeptide(L)'
;MSQYTINEYLSLKLEGEDSVIYVKGEKFIICKYLLINIPINKISEFDEIQSIDEAADNLDTTLDPIIDEFGEIHRKNKIPPEVEFWGHCSNIQVWVENDYNTRLLASNIAFPLLKKLADAGDSKAQLILKEEIVKRLDTGYLPVVLYLMNSGYLKYLDKEELLSSKFFRKISDIRKFRKYVFDLEPKTVKEWISKAILLSKFNLEEWSDLCFEVAIKKFPENEELRIQYALELEERGENQKALGTLLDLTKIAPYNPIHWIRIGSFMLDRKKFENAVKYLKKALEINPQLFSAKLKLARAWHNLNKHPKRDEILSELISLGNLSHHELRALVFFCSEILMLKESVSLFKKLLLKVPDDPRDWYGLAITYREMGKLYHQRRCLKKSIRFSSDPNLISKALNFLGQSYVENGNLIRGIDLLYEAVKSDPYNAAAWFNQTRVQVVLLDLERGELSVKIQKKIEELNQATELGENFRVST
;
A
#
# COMPACT_ATOMS: atom_id res chain seq x y z
N MET A 1 37.14 41.18 -31.17
CA MET A 1 36.12 40.62 -30.28
C MET A 1 35.09 39.93 -31.15
N SER A 2 35.02 38.60 -31.05
CA SER A 2 34.04 37.80 -31.78
C SER A 2 32.74 37.80 -30.96
N GLN A 3 31.64 38.25 -31.57
CA GLN A 3 30.29 38.15 -31.02
C GLN A 3 29.46 37.26 -31.94
N TYR A 4 28.71 36.35 -31.35
CA TYR A 4 27.78 35.48 -32.07
C TYR A 4 26.39 35.63 -31.45
N THR A 5 25.41 35.99 -32.27
CA THR A 5 24.00 36.13 -31.83
C THR A 5 23.23 34.91 -32.29
N ILE A 6 22.66 34.18 -31.33
CA ILE A 6 21.89 32.94 -31.58
C ILE A 6 20.44 33.30 -31.90
N ASN A 7 19.83 34.15 -31.07
CA ASN A 7 18.48 34.65 -31.28
C ASN A 7 18.32 36.04 -30.64
N GLU A 8 17.10 36.59 -30.63
CA GLU A 8 16.83 37.93 -30.08
C GLU A 8 17.11 38.06 -28.57
N TYR A 9 17.18 36.94 -27.85
CA TYR A 9 17.46 36.90 -26.41
C TYR A 9 18.91 36.50 -26.10
N LEU A 10 19.55 35.66 -26.91
CA LEU A 10 20.78 34.94 -26.56
C LEU A 10 21.94 35.28 -27.50
N SER A 11 23.05 35.67 -26.92
CA SER A 11 24.31 35.88 -27.66
C SER A 11 25.51 35.44 -26.83
N LEU A 12 26.63 35.18 -27.50
CA LEU A 12 27.91 34.89 -26.88
C LEU A 12 28.95 35.91 -27.33
N LYS A 13 29.87 36.26 -26.43
CA LYS A 13 31.02 37.12 -26.74
C LYS A 13 32.29 36.48 -26.20
N LEU A 14 33.36 36.55 -26.98
CA LEU A 14 34.69 36.20 -26.53
C LEU A 14 35.31 37.42 -25.82
N GLU A 15 35.45 37.33 -24.50
CA GLU A 15 36.01 38.37 -23.64
C GLU A 15 37.32 37.88 -23.03
N GLY A 16 38.46 38.35 -23.56
CA GLY A 16 39.76 37.81 -23.19
C GLY A 16 39.91 36.37 -23.70
N GLU A 17 40.15 35.43 -22.79
CA GLU A 17 40.19 33.99 -23.09
C GLU A 17 38.85 33.28 -22.82
N ASP A 18 37.84 33.99 -22.32
CA ASP A 18 36.59 33.39 -21.85
C ASP A 18 35.43 33.60 -22.84
N SER A 19 34.68 32.51 -23.07
CA SER A 19 33.37 32.56 -23.73
C SER A 19 32.30 33.00 -22.75
N VAL A 20 31.65 34.13 -23.00
CA VAL A 20 30.66 34.71 -22.10
C VAL A 20 29.28 34.71 -22.75
N ILE A 21 28.29 34.13 -22.06
CA ILE A 21 26.90 34.09 -22.50
C ILE A 21 26.19 35.37 -22.06
N TYR A 22 25.36 35.91 -22.93
CA TYR A 22 24.56 37.11 -22.73
C TYR A 22 23.09 36.83 -23.00
N VAL A 23 22.21 37.20 -22.05
CA VAL A 23 20.76 37.13 -22.20
C VAL A 23 20.18 38.54 -22.17
N LYS A 24 19.53 38.98 -23.26
CA LYS A 24 19.07 40.37 -23.49
C LYS A 24 20.14 41.42 -23.19
N GLY A 25 21.39 41.13 -23.56
CA GLY A 25 22.53 42.03 -23.33
C GLY A 25 23.07 42.03 -21.90
N GLU A 26 22.48 41.28 -20.97
CA GLU A 26 23.03 41.08 -19.62
C GLU A 26 23.94 39.86 -19.58
N LYS A 27 25.10 39.98 -18.92
CA LYS A 27 26.05 38.89 -18.74
C LYS A 27 25.42 37.78 -17.88
N PHE A 28 25.38 36.57 -18.41
CA PHE A 28 24.89 35.40 -17.70
C PHE A 28 26.07 34.70 -17.01
N ILE A 29 26.14 34.84 -15.69
CA ILE A 29 27.21 34.29 -14.86
C ILE A 29 26.74 32.98 -14.26
N ILE A 30 27.39 31.88 -14.63
CA ILE A 30 27.30 30.59 -13.93
C ILE A 30 28.62 30.38 -13.20
N CYS A 31 28.58 29.91 -11.95
CA CYS A 31 29.76 29.39 -11.26
C CYS A 31 30.35 28.22 -12.08
N LYS A 32 31.49 28.45 -12.74
CA LYS A 32 32.20 27.52 -13.62
C LYS A 32 32.54 26.20 -12.91
N TYR A 33 31.88 25.09 -13.25
CA TYR A 33 32.43 23.72 -13.19
C TYR A 33 31.64 22.76 -14.10
N LEU A 34 32.26 22.20 -15.16
CA LEU A 34 32.17 20.82 -15.72
C LEU A 34 32.56 20.72 -17.23
N LEU A 35 33.07 19.55 -17.69
CA LEU A 35 33.05 19.08 -19.10
C LEU A 35 33.01 17.53 -19.20
N ILE A 36 32.28 16.96 -20.17
CA ILE A 36 32.11 15.51 -20.45
C ILE A 36 32.32 15.23 -21.97
N ASN A 37 32.87 14.06 -22.36
CA ASN A 37 33.07 13.60 -23.75
C ASN A 37 32.62 12.12 -23.96
N ILE A 38 32.03 11.75 -25.11
CA ILE A 38 31.49 10.39 -25.41
C ILE A 38 32.15 9.78 -26.67
N PRO A 39 32.72 8.56 -26.63
CA PRO A 39 33.27 7.87 -27.82
C PRO A 39 32.20 7.23 -28.73
N ILE A 40 32.39 7.35 -30.06
CA ILE A 40 31.44 6.94 -31.12
C ILE A 40 31.12 5.43 -31.14
N ASN A 41 31.99 4.62 -30.56
CA ASN A 41 31.92 3.15 -30.53
C ASN A 41 31.15 2.58 -29.33
N LYS A 42 30.57 3.42 -28.46
CA LYS A 42 29.75 2.98 -27.31
C LYS A 42 28.31 3.50 -27.33
N ILE A 43 27.87 4.14 -28.42
CA ILE A 43 26.58 4.85 -28.52
C ILE A 43 25.36 4.00 -28.10
N SER A 44 25.36 2.68 -28.38
CA SER A 44 24.25 1.78 -28.05
C SER A 44 24.12 1.42 -26.56
N GLU A 45 25.11 1.75 -25.73
CA GLU A 45 25.04 1.56 -24.26
C GLU A 45 24.39 2.77 -23.56
N PHE A 46 24.05 3.85 -24.30
CA PHE A 46 23.51 5.11 -23.76
C PHE A 46 22.01 5.31 -24.01
N ASP A 47 21.30 4.31 -24.57
CA ASP A 47 19.87 4.41 -24.92
C ASP A 47 18.93 4.45 -23.70
N GLU A 48 19.41 4.08 -22.50
CA GLU A 48 18.61 4.01 -21.25
C GLU A 48 18.93 5.08 -20.20
N ILE A 49 19.79 6.06 -20.50
CA ILE A 49 20.26 7.05 -19.51
C ILE A 49 19.29 8.23 -19.37
N GLN A 50 18.88 8.56 -18.13
CA GLN A 50 17.84 9.57 -17.87
C GLN A 50 18.38 10.99 -17.72
N SER A 51 19.68 11.19 -17.46
CA SER A 51 20.37 12.48 -17.45
C SER A 51 21.88 12.37 -17.76
N ILE A 52 22.52 13.49 -18.16
CA ILE A 52 23.98 13.56 -18.33
C ILE A 52 24.74 13.23 -17.04
N ASP A 53 24.13 13.44 -15.87
CA ASP A 53 24.75 13.19 -14.56
C ASP A 53 24.93 11.68 -14.28
N GLU A 54 24.02 10.84 -14.78
CA GLU A 54 24.11 9.38 -14.71
C GLU A 54 25.12 8.79 -15.72
N ALA A 55 25.38 9.52 -16.82
CA ALA A 55 26.48 9.20 -17.74
C ALA A 55 27.86 9.62 -17.18
N ALA A 56 27.91 10.68 -16.37
CA ALA A 56 29.14 11.25 -15.82
C ALA A 56 29.85 10.29 -14.84
N ASP A 57 29.10 9.52 -14.05
CA ASP A 57 29.65 8.56 -13.08
C ASP A 57 30.34 7.35 -13.75
N ASN A 58 30.08 7.10 -15.04
CA ASN A 58 30.64 5.98 -15.81
C ASN A 58 31.69 6.39 -16.86
N LEU A 59 32.11 7.66 -16.88
CA LEU A 59 33.05 8.20 -17.88
C LEU A 59 34.43 8.47 -17.29
N ASP A 60 35.46 8.12 -18.07
CA ASP A 60 36.87 8.12 -17.71
C ASP A 60 37.40 9.55 -17.45
N THR A 61 37.84 9.81 -16.21
CA THR A 61 38.41 11.07 -15.64
C THR A 61 39.67 11.64 -16.35
N THR A 62 39.98 11.19 -17.56
CA THR A 62 41.23 11.47 -18.29
C THR A 62 41.45 12.94 -18.69
N LEU A 63 40.43 13.79 -18.56
CA LEU A 63 40.47 15.23 -18.85
C LEU A 63 40.24 16.12 -17.63
N ASP A 64 40.16 15.54 -16.43
CA ASP A 64 40.15 16.34 -15.22
C ASP A 64 41.42 17.20 -15.15
N PRO A 65 41.32 18.48 -14.76
CA PRO A 65 42.50 19.28 -14.53
C PRO A 65 43.34 18.62 -13.45
N ILE A 66 44.62 18.39 -13.75
CA ILE A 66 45.57 17.92 -12.75
C ILE A 66 45.80 19.11 -11.82
N ILE A 67 45.31 18.98 -10.59
CA ILE A 67 45.61 19.90 -9.50
C ILE A 67 46.97 19.46 -8.96
N ASP A 68 47.98 20.31 -9.11
CA ASP A 68 49.28 20.02 -8.51
C ASP A 68 49.25 20.26 -6.98
N GLU A 69 50.33 19.89 -6.30
CA GLU A 69 50.47 19.98 -4.84
C GLU A 69 50.37 21.43 -4.31
N PHE A 70 50.36 22.43 -5.20
CA PHE A 70 50.23 23.85 -4.90
C PHE A 70 48.84 24.43 -5.23
N GLY A 71 47.93 23.62 -5.78
CA GLY A 71 46.57 24.03 -6.12
C GLY A 71 46.43 24.67 -7.50
N GLU A 72 47.43 24.57 -8.39
CA GLU A 72 47.32 25.08 -9.76
C GLU A 72 46.64 24.08 -10.70
N ILE A 73 45.73 24.60 -11.53
CA ILE A 73 44.87 23.83 -12.44
C ILE A 73 45.58 23.68 -13.78
N HIS A 74 46.15 22.50 -14.06
CA HIS A 74 46.79 22.23 -15.35
C HIS A 74 45.81 21.59 -16.34
N ARG A 75 45.37 22.35 -17.36
CA ARG A 75 44.57 21.82 -18.49
C ARG A 75 45.49 21.09 -19.47
N LYS A 76 45.30 19.77 -19.62
CA LYS A 76 46.18 18.87 -20.40
C LYS A 76 46.31 19.24 -21.89
N ASN A 77 45.31 19.89 -22.48
CA ASN A 77 45.33 20.38 -23.86
C ASN A 77 44.70 21.79 -23.90
N LYS A 78 45.50 22.85 -24.16
CA LYS A 78 44.98 24.20 -24.38
C LYS A 78 44.37 24.29 -25.79
N ILE A 79 43.05 24.14 -25.89
CA ILE A 79 42.29 24.52 -27.08
C ILE A 79 42.41 26.06 -27.22
N PRO A 80 42.68 26.61 -28.42
CA PRO A 80 42.70 28.06 -28.61
C PRO A 80 41.34 28.68 -28.21
N PRO A 81 41.31 29.83 -27.49
CA PRO A 81 40.07 30.43 -27.00
C PRO A 81 39.01 30.68 -28.09
N GLU A 82 39.44 30.99 -29.32
CA GLU A 82 38.54 31.17 -30.46
C GLU A 82 37.87 29.86 -30.89
N VAL A 83 38.61 28.74 -30.87
CA VAL A 83 38.08 27.41 -31.22
C VAL A 83 37.09 26.94 -30.15
N GLU A 84 37.43 27.16 -28.87
CA GLU A 84 36.55 26.88 -27.73
C GLU A 84 35.27 27.73 -27.81
N PHE A 85 35.39 29.02 -28.16
CA PHE A 85 34.26 29.92 -28.35
C PHE A 85 33.28 29.44 -29.42
N TRP A 86 33.77 29.04 -30.59
CA TRP A 86 32.91 28.51 -31.64
C TRP A 86 32.26 27.18 -31.25
N GLY A 87 32.95 26.34 -30.46
CA GLY A 87 32.37 25.14 -29.86
C GLY A 87 31.21 25.46 -28.92
N HIS A 88 31.37 26.42 -28.02
CA HIS A 88 30.29 26.87 -27.13
C HIS A 88 29.11 27.46 -27.90
N CYS A 89 29.37 28.31 -28.90
CA CYS A 89 28.34 28.87 -29.77
C CYS A 89 27.55 27.76 -30.48
N SER A 90 28.23 26.76 -31.04
CA SER A 90 27.60 25.64 -31.75
C SER A 90 26.75 24.79 -30.81
N ASN A 91 27.24 24.45 -29.62
CA ASN A 91 26.49 23.65 -28.64
C ASN A 91 25.21 24.36 -28.18
N ILE A 92 25.30 25.66 -27.90
CA ILE A 92 24.14 26.44 -27.47
C ILE A 92 23.18 26.67 -28.64
N GLN A 93 23.67 26.89 -29.86
CA GLN A 93 22.84 26.98 -31.06
C GLN A 93 22.00 25.71 -31.23
N VAL A 94 22.64 24.53 -31.17
CA VAL A 94 21.97 23.23 -31.26
C VAL A 94 20.92 23.07 -30.14
N TRP A 95 21.23 23.51 -28.92
CA TRP A 95 20.29 23.50 -27.81
C TRP A 95 19.05 24.38 -28.08
N VAL A 96 19.21 25.58 -28.65
CA VAL A 96 18.09 26.47 -29.02
C VAL A 96 17.25 25.90 -30.18
N GLU A 97 17.92 25.34 -31.20
CA GLU A 97 17.28 24.75 -32.38
C GLU A 97 16.45 23.51 -32.03
N ASN A 98 16.85 22.77 -31.00
CA ASN A 98 16.15 21.59 -30.49
C ASN A 98 15.26 21.92 -29.29
N ASP A 99 14.53 23.03 -29.39
CA ASP A 99 13.48 23.42 -28.44
C ASP A 99 13.95 23.48 -26.97
N TYR A 100 15.18 23.93 -26.72
CA TYR A 100 15.77 24.02 -25.39
C TYR A 100 15.86 22.70 -24.63
N ASN A 101 15.94 21.57 -25.34
CA ASN A 101 16.03 20.24 -24.73
C ASN A 101 17.20 20.16 -23.73
N THR A 102 16.87 20.04 -22.44
CA THR A 102 17.82 20.05 -21.32
C THR A 102 18.79 18.88 -21.29
N ARG A 103 18.66 17.92 -22.21
CA ARG A 103 19.60 16.81 -22.41
C ARG A 103 20.78 17.19 -23.33
N LEU A 104 20.67 18.26 -24.11
CA LEU A 104 21.67 18.65 -25.11
C LEU A 104 22.72 19.63 -24.56
N LEU A 105 22.51 20.13 -23.35
CA LEU A 105 23.42 21.04 -22.67
C LEU A 105 23.54 20.61 -21.21
N ALA A 106 24.71 20.78 -20.60
CA ALA A 106 24.96 20.37 -19.23
C ALA A 106 23.90 20.96 -18.28
N SER A 107 23.39 20.14 -17.35
CA SER A 107 22.22 20.46 -16.51
C SER A 107 22.42 21.74 -15.67
N ASN A 108 23.64 21.97 -15.21
CA ASN A 108 24.12 23.16 -14.50
C ASN A 108 24.11 24.45 -15.34
N ILE A 109 24.08 24.35 -16.68
CA ILE A 109 23.97 25.49 -17.61
C ILE A 109 22.56 25.57 -18.19
N ALA A 110 22.02 24.46 -18.69
CA ALA A 110 20.74 24.41 -19.38
C ALA A 110 19.59 24.95 -18.52
N PHE A 111 19.47 24.49 -17.28
CA PHE A 111 18.33 24.82 -16.44
C PHE A 111 18.37 26.27 -15.90
N PRO A 112 19.51 26.81 -15.43
CA PRO A 112 19.62 28.23 -15.09
C PRO A 112 19.52 29.16 -16.30
N LEU A 113 20.03 28.76 -17.47
CA LEU A 113 19.95 29.57 -18.69
C LEU A 113 18.51 29.65 -19.19
N LEU A 114 17.79 28.54 -19.17
CA LEU A 114 16.37 28.46 -19.49
C LEU A 114 15.53 29.39 -18.58
N LYS A 115 15.85 29.42 -17.27
CA LYS A 115 15.26 30.38 -16.33
C LYS A 115 15.52 31.82 -16.74
N LYS A 116 16.77 32.16 -17.05
CA LYS A 116 17.14 33.54 -17.43
C LYS A 116 16.47 33.98 -18.73
N LEU A 117 16.32 33.07 -19.70
CA LEU A 117 15.58 33.30 -20.94
C LEU A 117 14.08 33.52 -20.69
N ALA A 118 13.47 32.69 -19.83
CA ALA A 118 12.07 32.87 -19.43
C ALA A 118 11.85 34.21 -18.70
N ASP A 119 12.75 34.58 -17.77
CA ASP A 119 12.73 35.89 -17.09
C ASP A 119 12.91 37.06 -18.07
N ALA A 120 13.65 36.84 -19.16
CA ALA A 120 13.84 37.81 -20.24
C ALA A 120 12.62 37.93 -21.17
N GLY A 121 11.59 37.09 -21.01
CA GLY A 121 10.34 37.13 -21.78
C GLY A 121 10.28 36.19 -22.98
N ASP A 122 11.22 35.24 -23.12
CA ASP A 122 11.12 34.19 -24.13
C ASP A 122 9.99 33.21 -23.76
N SER A 123 8.89 33.26 -24.51
CA SER A 123 7.70 32.45 -24.27
C SER A 123 7.93 30.95 -24.46
N LYS A 124 8.83 30.58 -25.38
CA LYS A 124 9.21 29.18 -25.63
C LYS A 124 10.05 28.67 -24.47
N ALA A 125 11.02 29.45 -24.00
CA ALA A 125 11.81 29.11 -22.82
C ALA A 125 10.92 28.98 -21.58
N GLN A 126 9.91 29.85 -21.44
CA GLN A 126 8.95 29.79 -20.34
C GLN A 126 8.13 28.49 -20.35
N LEU A 127 7.63 28.05 -21.51
CA LEU A 127 6.88 26.80 -21.65
C LEU A 127 7.73 25.60 -21.22
N ILE A 128 8.93 25.47 -21.81
CA ILE A 128 9.84 24.35 -21.52
C ILE A 128 10.28 24.37 -20.05
N LEU A 129 10.54 25.56 -19.48
CA LEU A 129 10.89 25.69 -18.06
C LEU A 129 9.81 25.10 -17.16
N LYS A 130 8.53 25.37 -17.44
CA LYS A 130 7.40 24.86 -16.66
C LYS A 130 7.34 23.34 -16.69
N GLU A 131 7.41 22.74 -17.87
CA GLU A 131 7.40 21.27 -18.05
C GLU A 131 8.55 20.61 -17.29
N GLU A 132 9.72 21.23 -17.34
CA GLU A 132 10.97 20.71 -16.80
C GLU A 132 11.06 20.89 -15.28
N ILE A 133 10.36 21.89 -14.71
CA ILE A 133 10.08 21.99 -13.27
C ILE A 133 9.13 20.85 -12.85
N VAL A 134 8.00 20.66 -13.54
CA VAL A 134 7.01 19.61 -13.20
C VAL A 134 7.64 18.22 -13.25
N LYS A 135 8.41 17.93 -14.30
CA LYS A 135 9.14 16.67 -14.46
C LYS A 135 10.11 16.42 -13.31
N ARG A 136 10.89 17.43 -12.91
CA ARG A 136 11.81 17.32 -11.77
C ARG A 136 11.09 17.14 -10.44
N LEU A 137 9.96 17.82 -10.24
CA LEU A 137 9.11 17.60 -9.07
C LEU A 137 8.60 16.17 -8.99
N ASP A 138 8.19 15.61 -10.14
CA ASP A 138 7.65 14.26 -10.24
C ASP A 138 8.68 13.15 -10.05
N THR A 139 9.98 13.47 -10.08
CA THR A 139 11.03 12.53 -9.62
C THR A 139 10.91 12.21 -8.14
N GLY A 140 10.35 13.13 -7.34
CA GLY A 140 10.30 12.99 -5.88
C GLY A 140 11.66 13.07 -5.18
N TYR A 141 12.76 13.26 -5.91
CA TYR A 141 14.10 13.33 -5.32
C TYR A 141 14.29 14.65 -4.55
N LEU A 142 14.39 14.55 -3.22
CA LEU A 142 14.23 15.72 -2.36
C LEU A 142 15.27 16.81 -2.57
N PRO A 143 16.58 16.54 -2.78
CA PRO A 143 17.55 17.60 -3.08
C PRO A 143 17.14 18.47 -4.28
N VAL A 144 16.56 17.85 -5.31
CA VAL A 144 16.04 18.55 -6.49
C VAL A 144 14.77 19.33 -6.16
N VAL A 145 13.81 18.73 -5.45
CA VAL A 145 12.59 19.42 -5.00
C VAL A 145 12.93 20.64 -4.14
N LEU A 146 13.88 20.51 -3.21
CA LEU A 146 14.35 21.59 -2.33
C LEU A 146 15.05 22.70 -3.11
N TYR A 147 15.90 22.33 -4.07
CA TYR A 147 16.52 23.30 -4.96
C TYR A 147 15.46 24.12 -5.71
N LEU A 148 14.45 23.47 -6.29
CA LEU A 148 13.36 24.15 -7.00
C LEU A 148 12.55 25.08 -6.09
N MET A 149 12.25 24.62 -4.87
CA MET A 149 11.52 25.40 -3.86
C MET A 149 12.31 26.63 -3.38
N ASN A 150 13.59 26.45 -3.05
CA ASN A 150 14.41 27.50 -2.44
C ASN A 150 14.91 28.52 -3.47
N SER A 151 15.19 28.07 -4.70
CA SER A 151 15.64 28.94 -5.80
C SER A 151 14.49 29.67 -6.52
N GLY A 152 13.27 29.55 -5.98
CA GLY A 152 12.09 30.30 -6.43
C GLY A 152 11.53 29.85 -7.77
N TYR A 153 11.75 28.59 -8.19
CA TYR A 153 11.24 28.08 -9.47
C TYR A 153 9.72 27.83 -9.46
N LEU A 154 9.11 27.62 -8.30
CA LEU A 154 7.67 27.37 -8.23
C LEU A 154 6.80 28.56 -8.65
N LYS A 155 7.37 29.78 -8.68
CA LYS A 155 6.64 30.98 -9.11
C LYS A 155 6.25 30.95 -10.59
N TYR A 156 6.90 30.11 -11.41
CA TYR A 156 6.62 29.99 -12.84
C TYR A 156 5.43 29.08 -13.13
N LEU A 157 4.98 28.29 -12.14
CA LEU A 157 3.83 27.40 -12.26
C LEU A 157 2.59 28.04 -11.66
N ASP A 158 1.49 28.04 -12.38
CA ASP A 158 0.19 28.38 -11.82
C ASP A 158 -0.40 27.23 -10.99
N LYS A 159 -1.60 27.43 -10.45
CA LYS A 159 -2.24 26.45 -9.58
C LYS A 159 -2.59 25.15 -10.32
N GLU A 160 -3.02 25.21 -11.57
CA GLU A 160 -3.36 24.03 -12.37
C GLU A 160 -2.09 23.27 -12.79
N GLU A 161 -1.05 24.00 -13.18
CA GLU A 161 0.25 23.46 -13.55
C GLU A 161 0.94 22.78 -12.35
N LEU A 162 0.87 23.37 -11.15
CA LEU A 162 1.30 22.70 -9.92
C LEU A 162 0.51 21.42 -9.66
N LEU A 163 -0.82 21.44 -9.84
CA LEU A 163 -1.66 20.26 -9.67
C LEU A 163 -1.49 19.22 -10.79
N SER A 164 -0.79 19.53 -11.88
CA SER A 164 -0.43 18.51 -12.88
C SER A 164 0.63 17.54 -12.33
N SER A 165 1.55 18.03 -11.48
CA SER A 165 2.59 17.23 -10.83
C SER A 165 1.97 16.17 -9.92
N LYS A 166 2.40 14.91 -10.10
CA LYS A 166 2.06 13.79 -9.20
C LYS A 166 2.51 14.07 -7.77
N PHE A 167 3.67 14.71 -7.61
CA PHE A 167 4.19 15.10 -6.29
C PHE A 167 3.24 16.08 -5.58
N PHE A 168 2.76 17.10 -6.29
CA PHE A 168 1.86 18.12 -5.72
C PHE A 168 0.40 17.67 -5.57
N ARG A 169 -0.12 16.77 -6.42
CA ARG A 169 -1.46 16.21 -6.21
C ARG A 169 -1.62 15.51 -4.88
N LYS A 170 -0.54 14.93 -4.38
CA LYS A 170 -0.51 14.32 -3.04
C LYS A 170 -0.51 15.38 -1.94
N ILE A 171 0.05 16.56 -2.18
CA ILE A 171 0.26 17.60 -1.17
C ILE A 171 -0.81 18.69 -1.32
N SER A 172 -1.81 18.69 -0.44
CA SER A 172 -2.92 19.66 -0.47
C SER A 172 -2.50 21.14 -0.29
N ASP A 173 -1.33 21.38 0.30
CA ASP A 173 -0.79 22.73 0.54
C ASP A 173 0.73 22.65 0.77
N ILE A 174 1.50 23.21 -0.18
CA ILE A 174 2.97 23.20 -0.12
C ILE A 174 3.54 24.00 1.05
N ARG A 175 2.85 25.07 1.49
CA ARG A 175 3.30 25.86 2.65
C ARG A 175 3.14 25.04 3.92
N LYS A 176 2.05 24.26 4.03
CA LYS A 176 1.87 23.33 5.14
C LYS A 176 2.89 22.19 5.08
N PHE A 177 3.11 21.57 3.91
CA PHE A 177 4.10 20.51 3.77
C PHE A 177 5.50 20.99 4.15
N ARG A 178 5.93 22.15 3.62
CA ARG A 178 7.21 22.78 3.99
C ARG A 178 7.31 23.00 5.50
N LYS A 179 6.27 23.62 6.09
CA LYS A 179 6.24 23.93 7.52
C LYS A 179 6.28 22.68 8.41
N TYR A 180 5.50 21.65 8.10
CA TYR A 180 5.39 20.44 8.92
C TYR A 180 6.57 19.48 8.73
N VAL A 181 7.10 19.39 7.51
CA VAL A 181 8.19 18.48 7.22
C VAL A 181 9.56 19.10 7.52
N PHE A 182 9.75 20.41 7.38
CA PHE A 182 11.08 21.01 7.44
C PHE A 182 11.24 22.13 8.46
N ASP A 183 10.22 22.99 8.67
CA ASP A 183 10.38 24.16 9.55
C ASP A 183 10.06 23.87 11.02
N LEU A 184 9.21 22.88 11.30
CA LEU A 184 8.95 22.40 12.66
C LEU A 184 9.94 21.29 13.02
N GLU A 185 10.92 21.64 13.85
CA GLU A 185 11.68 20.64 14.60
C GLU A 185 10.74 19.93 15.59
N PRO A 186 10.49 18.62 15.43
CA PRO A 186 9.69 17.90 16.39
C PRO A 186 10.44 17.88 17.73
N LYS A 187 9.76 18.29 18.80
CA LYS A 187 10.33 18.37 20.16
C LYS A 187 9.94 17.15 20.99
N THR A 188 8.78 16.57 20.69
CA THR A 188 8.27 15.41 21.40
C THR A 188 8.33 14.15 20.55
N VAL A 189 8.42 12.99 21.21
CA VAL A 189 8.36 11.67 20.56
C VAL A 189 7.12 11.55 19.66
N LYS A 190 5.97 12.02 20.14
CA LYS A 190 4.71 11.96 19.38
C LYS A 190 4.75 12.77 18.09
N GLU A 191 5.39 13.94 18.10
CA GLU A 191 5.56 14.75 16.89
C GLU A 191 6.51 14.09 15.89
N TRP A 192 7.60 13.48 16.37
CA TRP A 192 8.51 12.69 15.52
C TRP A 192 7.77 11.54 14.84
N ILE A 193 7.00 10.76 15.60
CA ILE A 193 6.18 9.65 15.07
C ILE A 193 5.18 10.17 14.05
N SER A 194 4.44 11.23 14.39
CA SER A 194 3.40 11.79 13.50
C SER A 194 4.00 12.27 12.18
N LYS A 195 5.18 12.90 12.23
CA LYS A 195 5.92 13.37 11.07
C LYS A 195 6.43 12.21 10.21
N ALA A 196 6.99 11.17 10.82
CA ALA A 196 7.49 10.00 10.11
C ALA A 196 6.36 9.20 9.41
N ILE A 197 5.23 9.00 10.09
CA ILE A 197 4.04 8.35 9.50
C ILE A 197 3.47 9.20 8.35
N LEU A 198 3.43 10.53 8.51
CA LEU A 198 2.98 11.42 7.45
C LEU A 198 3.85 11.30 6.20
N LEU A 199 5.18 11.26 6.38
CA LEU A 199 6.13 11.04 5.30
C LEU A 199 5.90 9.69 4.60
N SER A 200 5.67 8.63 5.38
CA SER A 200 5.40 7.31 4.82
C SER A 200 4.11 7.27 3.99
N LYS A 201 3.03 7.91 4.46
CA LYS A 201 1.77 8.04 3.71
C LYS A 201 1.91 8.75 2.37
N PHE A 202 2.95 9.55 2.19
CA PHE A 202 3.28 10.20 0.92
C PHE A 202 4.23 9.40 0.03
N ASN A 203 4.55 8.16 0.42
CA ASN A 203 5.57 7.29 -0.18
C ASN A 203 6.98 7.92 -0.13
N LEU A 204 7.27 8.68 0.92
CA LEU A 204 8.60 9.24 1.19
C LEU A 204 9.30 8.37 2.23
N GLU A 205 9.55 7.11 1.88
CA GLU A 205 10.00 6.06 2.79
C GLU A 205 11.37 6.37 3.41
N GLU A 206 12.34 6.80 2.58
CA GLU A 206 13.68 7.19 3.05
C GLU A 206 13.65 8.32 4.09
N TRP A 207 12.73 9.28 3.92
CA TRP A 207 12.56 10.39 4.85
C TRP A 207 11.87 9.97 6.13
N SER A 208 10.91 9.06 6.01
CA SER A 208 10.29 8.44 7.17
C SER A 208 11.32 7.66 8.00
N ASP A 209 12.16 6.86 7.34
CA ASP A 209 13.27 6.12 7.95
C ASP A 209 14.24 7.07 8.66
N LEU A 210 14.72 8.11 7.96
CA LEU A 210 15.60 9.11 8.55
C LEU A 210 14.95 9.83 9.75
N CYS A 211 13.66 10.13 9.66
CA CYS A 211 12.90 10.75 10.75
C CYS A 211 12.86 9.83 11.99
N PHE A 212 12.59 8.54 11.80
CA PHE A 212 12.64 7.55 12.87
C PHE A 212 14.06 7.36 13.43
N GLU A 213 15.09 7.27 12.59
CA GLU A 213 16.48 7.10 13.01
C GLU A 213 16.97 8.29 13.85
N VAL A 214 16.69 9.53 13.42
CA VAL A 214 17.03 10.73 14.19
C VAL A 214 16.25 10.78 15.50
N ALA A 215 14.96 10.44 15.49
CA ALA A 215 14.15 10.38 16.70
C ALA A 215 14.69 9.34 17.69
N ILE A 216 15.06 8.15 17.21
CA ILE A 216 15.65 7.07 18.02
C ILE A 216 16.99 7.51 18.61
N LYS A 217 17.83 8.24 17.86
CA LYS A 217 19.08 8.81 18.39
C LYS A 217 18.82 9.85 19.49
N LYS A 218 17.79 10.69 19.33
CA LYS A 218 17.41 11.71 20.34
C LYS A 218 16.76 11.11 21.59
N PHE A 219 15.99 10.03 21.42
CA PHE A 219 15.24 9.38 22.50
C PHE A 219 15.56 7.87 22.55
N PRO A 220 16.81 7.50 22.91
CA PRO A 220 17.30 6.14 22.76
C PRO A 220 16.58 5.11 23.63
N GLU A 221 16.00 5.51 24.77
CA GLU A 221 15.28 4.62 25.68
C GLU A 221 13.78 4.52 25.37
N ASN A 222 13.27 5.30 24.42
CA ASN A 222 11.84 5.31 24.12
C ASN A 222 11.46 4.06 23.30
N GLU A 223 10.67 3.18 23.91
CA GLU A 223 10.16 1.95 23.30
C GLU A 223 9.12 2.25 22.22
N GLU A 224 8.26 3.26 22.43
CA GLU A 224 7.17 3.61 21.52
C GLU A 224 7.69 3.96 20.12
N LEU A 225 8.78 4.72 20.01
CA LEU A 225 9.40 5.06 18.73
C LEU A 225 9.76 3.82 17.91
N ARG A 226 10.39 2.83 18.55
CA ARG A 226 10.82 1.60 17.88
C ARG A 226 9.65 0.70 17.55
N ILE A 227 8.63 0.66 18.41
CA ILE A 227 7.39 -0.06 18.12
C ILE A 227 6.71 0.55 16.88
N GLN A 228 6.56 1.88 16.83
CA GLN A 228 5.94 2.55 15.68
C GLN A 228 6.77 2.41 14.41
N TYR A 229 8.10 2.51 14.53
CA TYR A 229 8.98 2.31 13.38
C TYR A 229 8.90 0.87 12.84
N ALA A 230 8.89 -0.13 13.73
CA ALA A 230 8.72 -1.52 13.32
C ALA A 230 7.38 -1.74 12.61
N LEU A 231 6.26 -1.22 13.14
CA LEU A 231 4.95 -1.33 12.51
C LEU A 231 4.93 -0.72 11.10
N GLU A 232 5.55 0.44 10.92
CA GLU A 232 5.66 1.09 9.61
C GLU A 232 6.47 0.23 8.62
N LEU A 233 7.61 -0.32 9.05
CA LEU A 233 8.41 -1.23 8.23
C LEU A 233 7.64 -2.53 7.90
N GLU A 234 6.79 -3.01 8.80
CA GLU A 234 5.93 -4.17 8.56
C GLU A 234 4.87 -3.91 7.49
N GLU A 235 4.24 -2.73 7.52
CA GLU A 235 3.26 -2.29 6.52
C GLU A 235 3.88 -2.18 5.12
N ARG A 236 5.13 -1.74 5.03
CA ARG A 236 5.93 -1.71 3.78
C ARG A 236 6.44 -3.09 3.35
N GLY A 237 6.37 -4.10 4.21
CA GLY A 237 6.91 -5.43 3.95
C GLY A 237 8.43 -5.56 4.11
N GLU A 238 9.09 -4.56 4.70
CA GLU A 238 10.53 -4.53 5.00
C GLU A 238 10.90 -5.41 6.21
N ASN A 239 10.64 -6.71 6.07
CA ASN A 239 10.64 -7.68 7.17
C ASN A 239 11.95 -7.79 7.94
N GLN A 240 13.09 -7.61 7.26
CA GLN A 240 14.40 -7.72 7.90
C GLN A 240 14.69 -6.50 8.79
N LYS A 241 14.43 -5.28 8.28
CA LYS A 241 14.55 -4.06 9.07
C LYS A 241 13.58 -4.07 10.25
N ALA A 242 12.32 -4.43 10.02
CA ALA A 242 11.30 -4.53 11.07
C ALA A 242 11.74 -5.46 12.21
N LEU A 243 12.29 -6.64 11.87
CA LEU A 243 12.83 -7.56 12.86
C LEU A 243 14.02 -6.97 13.62
N GLY A 244 14.93 -6.30 12.93
CA GLY A 244 16.06 -5.60 13.55
C GLY A 244 15.58 -4.59 14.60
N THR A 245 14.64 -3.73 14.22
CA THR A 245 14.03 -2.72 15.10
C THR A 245 13.32 -3.35 16.31
N LEU A 246 12.58 -4.45 16.11
CA LEU A 246 11.95 -5.17 17.22
C LEU A 246 12.98 -5.85 18.14
N LEU A 247 14.09 -6.37 17.61
CA LEU A 247 15.15 -6.96 18.43
C LEU A 247 15.87 -5.89 19.27
N ASP A 248 15.98 -4.66 18.79
CA ASP A 248 16.54 -3.55 19.58
C ASP A 248 15.69 -3.24 20.83
N LEU A 249 14.36 -3.44 20.79
CA LEU A 249 13.52 -3.34 21.99
C LEU A 249 13.95 -4.32 23.09
N THR A 250 14.45 -5.50 22.72
CA THR A 250 14.92 -6.51 23.67
C THR A 250 16.28 -6.17 24.27
N LYS A 251 17.05 -5.26 23.65
CA LYS A 251 18.30 -4.75 24.22
C LYS A 251 18.02 -3.66 25.26
N ILE A 252 16.99 -2.84 25.04
CA ILE A 252 16.61 -1.72 25.92
C ILE A 252 15.93 -2.24 27.18
N ALA A 253 14.94 -3.13 27.03
CA ALA A 253 14.23 -3.73 28.15
C ALA A 253 14.20 -5.27 28.00
N PRO A 254 15.30 -5.97 28.37
CA PRO A 254 15.43 -7.43 28.20
C PRO A 254 14.38 -8.23 28.98
N TYR A 255 13.96 -7.70 30.13
CA TYR A 255 12.99 -8.33 31.04
C TYR A 255 11.55 -7.89 30.79
N ASN A 256 11.26 -7.16 29.71
CA ASN A 256 9.89 -6.86 29.31
C ASN A 256 9.35 -7.99 28.41
N PRO A 257 8.45 -8.87 28.90
CA PRO A 257 7.97 -10.00 28.11
C PRO A 257 7.11 -9.58 26.92
N ILE A 258 6.58 -8.35 26.92
CA ILE A 258 5.75 -7.81 25.84
C ILE A 258 6.58 -7.68 24.55
N HIS A 259 7.86 -7.34 24.64
CA HIS A 259 8.75 -7.25 23.47
C HIS A 259 8.94 -8.62 22.80
N TRP A 260 9.17 -9.65 23.60
CA TRP A 260 9.27 -11.03 23.13
C TRP A 260 7.95 -11.52 22.52
N ILE A 261 6.80 -11.16 23.10
CA ILE A 261 5.48 -11.42 22.51
C ILE A 261 5.31 -10.72 21.15
N ARG A 262 5.76 -9.46 21.03
CA ARG A 262 5.69 -8.71 19.76
C ARG A 262 6.50 -9.38 18.67
N ILE A 263 7.76 -9.73 18.94
CA ILE A 263 8.61 -10.47 18.00
C ILE A 263 7.97 -11.83 17.65
N GLY A 264 7.45 -12.54 18.66
CA GLY A 264 6.75 -13.80 18.45
C GLY A 264 5.52 -13.66 17.55
N SER A 265 4.75 -12.60 17.71
CA SER A 265 3.61 -12.24 16.86
C SER A 265 4.05 -11.98 15.42
N PHE A 266 5.05 -11.11 15.26
CA PHE A 266 5.60 -10.77 13.96
C PHE A 266 6.09 -12.03 13.21
N MET A 267 6.71 -12.97 13.92
CA MET A 267 7.14 -14.26 13.35
C MET A 267 5.97 -15.16 12.96
N LEU A 268 4.86 -15.17 13.71
CA LEU A 268 3.64 -15.89 13.35
C LEU A 268 3.04 -15.35 12.06
N ASP A 269 2.93 -14.03 11.94
CA ASP A 269 2.33 -13.35 10.79
C ASP A 269 3.14 -13.61 9.51
N ARG A 270 4.46 -13.78 9.64
CA ARG A 270 5.37 -14.19 8.55
C ARG A 270 5.53 -15.70 8.38
N LYS A 271 4.68 -16.50 9.05
CA LYS A 271 4.67 -17.98 9.01
C LYS A 271 6.00 -18.64 9.41
N LYS A 272 6.85 -17.95 10.17
CA LYS A 272 8.11 -18.46 10.72
C LYS A 272 7.88 -19.07 12.10
N PHE A 273 7.17 -20.19 12.13
CA PHE A 273 6.59 -20.73 13.36
C PHE A 273 7.63 -21.19 14.40
N GLU A 274 8.77 -21.74 13.98
CA GLU A 274 9.86 -22.15 14.89
C GLU A 274 10.46 -20.95 15.62
N ASN A 275 10.66 -19.84 14.89
CA ASN A 275 11.12 -18.59 15.49
C ASN A 275 10.07 -18.00 16.42
N ALA A 276 8.79 -18.06 16.03
CA ALA A 276 7.71 -17.65 16.93
C ALA A 276 7.75 -18.43 18.25
N VAL A 277 7.89 -19.77 18.20
CA VAL A 277 8.05 -20.62 19.39
C VAL A 277 9.26 -20.16 20.23
N LYS A 278 10.42 -19.93 19.61
CA LYS A 278 11.64 -19.49 20.30
C LYS A 278 11.40 -18.21 21.10
N TYR A 279 10.82 -17.19 20.48
CA TYR A 279 10.61 -15.89 21.15
C TYR A 279 9.45 -15.89 22.14
N LEU A 280 8.37 -16.61 21.86
CA LEU A 280 7.25 -16.75 22.80
C LEU A 280 7.63 -17.52 24.06
N LYS A 281 8.52 -18.51 23.95
CA LYS A 281 9.10 -19.19 25.13
C LYS A 281 9.90 -18.24 26.00
N LYS A 282 10.73 -17.36 25.41
CA LYS A 282 11.44 -16.32 26.19
C LYS A 282 10.48 -15.40 26.94
N ALA A 283 9.35 -15.02 26.33
CA ALA A 283 8.33 -14.23 27.04
C ALA A 283 7.78 -14.98 28.27
N LEU A 284 7.56 -16.30 28.15
CA LEU A 284 7.04 -17.15 29.21
C LEU A 284 8.08 -17.52 30.27
N GLU A 285 9.38 -17.53 29.93
CA GLU A 285 10.48 -17.65 30.90
C GLU A 285 10.50 -16.45 31.86
N ILE A 286 10.20 -15.26 31.35
CA ILE A 286 10.12 -14.02 32.16
C ILE A 286 8.82 -13.98 32.97
N ASN A 287 7.68 -14.25 32.33
CA ASN A 287 6.39 -14.31 33.02
C ASN A 287 5.54 -15.50 32.51
N PRO A 288 5.49 -16.61 33.28
CA PRO A 288 4.76 -17.81 32.89
C PRO A 288 3.24 -17.65 32.82
N GLN A 289 2.65 -16.57 33.34
CA GLN A 289 1.20 -16.39 33.42
C GLN A 289 0.60 -15.60 32.25
N LEU A 290 1.41 -15.25 31.26
CA LEU A 290 0.96 -14.43 30.14
C LEU A 290 0.04 -15.20 29.18
N PHE A 291 -1.27 -14.95 29.31
CA PHE A 291 -2.30 -15.50 28.43
C PHE A 291 -1.97 -15.29 26.93
N SER A 292 -1.59 -14.06 26.56
CA SER A 292 -1.31 -13.70 25.17
C SER A 292 -0.11 -14.46 24.59
N ALA A 293 0.94 -14.68 25.38
CA ALA A 293 2.09 -15.49 24.99
C ALA A 293 1.70 -16.97 24.84
N LYS A 294 0.96 -17.53 25.80
CA LYS A 294 0.47 -18.92 25.76
C LYS A 294 -0.41 -19.17 24.54
N LEU A 295 -1.39 -18.30 24.27
CA LEU A 295 -2.30 -18.46 23.13
C LEU A 295 -1.54 -18.39 21.79
N LYS A 296 -0.61 -17.43 21.65
CA LYS A 296 0.25 -17.34 20.45
C LYS A 296 1.17 -18.55 20.32
N LEU A 297 1.67 -19.08 21.43
CA LEU A 297 2.52 -20.27 21.43
C LEU A 297 1.72 -21.51 20.99
N ALA A 298 0.48 -21.65 21.46
CA ALA A 298 -0.44 -22.69 21.01
C ALA A 298 -0.74 -22.58 19.50
N ARG A 299 -0.93 -21.35 18.98
CA ARG A 299 -1.04 -21.09 17.53
C ARG A 299 0.21 -21.51 16.77
N ALA A 300 1.41 -21.20 17.28
CA ALA A 300 2.67 -21.61 16.66
C ALA A 300 2.80 -23.14 16.62
N TRP A 301 2.50 -23.83 17.73
CA TRP A 301 2.53 -25.29 17.79
C TRP A 301 1.51 -25.97 16.88
N HIS A 302 0.32 -25.38 16.73
CA HIS A 302 -0.69 -25.86 15.80
C HIS A 302 -0.16 -25.87 14.36
N ASN A 303 0.42 -24.74 13.92
CA ASN A 303 0.98 -24.62 12.57
C ASN A 303 2.22 -25.51 12.33
N LEU A 304 2.92 -25.92 13.40
CA LEU A 304 4.00 -26.90 13.36
C LEU A 304 3.53 -28.36 13.47
N ASN A 305 2.21 -28.61 13.44
CA ASN A 305 1.59 -29.93 13.66
C ASN A 305 2.00 -30.59 14.98
N LYS A 306 2.37 -29.82 16.01
CA LYS A 306 2.70 -30.31 17.36
C LYS A 306 1.47 -30.27 18.24
N HIS A 307 0.44 -31.01 17.85
CA HIS A 307 -0.87 -31.02 18.52
C HIS A 307 -0.81 -31.29 20.03
N PRO A 308 -0.02 -32.25 20.56
CA PRO A 308 0.03 -32.50 22.00
C PRO A 308 0.45 -31.28 22.83
N LYS A 309 1.47 -30.54 22.38
CA LYS A 309 1.94 -29.32 23.05
C LYS A 309 0.92 -28.18 22.98
N ARG A 310 0.21 -28.10 21.85
CA ARG A 310 -0.90 -27.16 21.68
C ARG A 310 -2.05 -27.50 22.64
N ASP A 311 -2.42 -28.77 22.74
CA ASP A 311 -3.56 -29.23 23.55
C ASP A 311 -3.29 -29.08 25.05
N GLU A 312 -2.04 -29.28 25.48
CA GLU A 312 -1.59 -28.99 26.85
C GLU A 312 -1.85 -27.53 27.22
N ILE A 313 -1.36 -26.59 26.40
CA ILE A 313 -1.55 -25.15 26.64
C ILE A 313 -3.03 -24.76 26.59
N LEU A 314 -3.79 -25.28 25.63
CA LEU A 314 -5.21 -24.96 25.54
C LEU A 314 -6.00 -25.49 26.75
N SER A 315 -5.70 -26.69 27.22
CA SER A 315 -6.33 -27.25 28.43
C SER A 315 -6.05 -26.37 29.63
N GLU A 316 -4.82 -25.90 29.79
CA GLU A 316 -4.45 -24.92 30.81
C GLU A 316 -5.28 -23.64 30.68
N LEU A 317 -5.30 -23.01 29.50
CA LEU A 317 -6.03 -21.76 29.26
C LEU A 317 -7.55 -21.89 29.48
N ILE A 318 -8.16 -23.01 29.09
CA ILE A 318 -9.60 -23.28 29.25
C ILE A 318 -9.97 -23.47 30.73
N SER A 319 -9.05 -24.04 31.52
CA SER A 319 -9.23 -24.27 32.96
C SER A 319 -9.19 -22.97 33.77
N LEU A 320 -8.67 -21.87 33.21
CA LEU A 320 -8.64 -20.57 33.88
C LEU A 320 -10.07 -20.06 34.11
N GLY A 321 -10.42 -19.86 35.39
CA GLY A 321 -11.75 -19.41 35.80
C GLY A 321 -12.01 -17.91 35.60
N ASN A 322 -10.96 -17.11 35.43
CA ASN A 322 -10.99 -15.65 35.50
C ASN A 322 -10.61 -14.93 34.19
N LEU A 323 -10.80 -15.57 33.03
CA LEU A 323 -10.52 -14.95 31.73
C LEU A 323 -11.33 -13.66 31.53
N SER A 324 -10.69 -12.58 31.08
CA SER A 324 -11.39 -11.38 30.61
C SER A 324 -12.26 -11.66 29.38
N HIS A 325 -13.18 -10.74 29.04
CA HIS A 325 -14.02 -10.90 27.84
C HIS A 325 -13.18 -11.03 26.56
N HIS A 326 -12.13 -10.22 26.44
CA HIS A 326 -11.21 -10.23 25.30
C HIS A 326 -10.42 -11.55 25.19
N GLU A 327 -9.87 -12.04 26.31
CA GLU A 327 -9.13 -13.31 26.33
C GLU A 327 -10.02 -14.50 26.00
N LEU A 328 -11.22 -14.54 26.58
CA LEU A 328 -12.20 -15.58 26.29
C LEU A 328 -12.59 -15.58 24.81
N ARG A 329 -12.79 -14.40 24.22
CA ARG A 329 -13.09 -14.25 22.80
C ARG A 329 -11.92 -14.73 21.92
N ALA A 330 -10.69 -14.35 22.22
CA ALA A 330 -9.52 -14.82 21.49
C ALA A 330 -9.34 -16.35 21.56
N LEU A 331 -9.61 -16.96 22.71
CA LEU A 331 -9.57 -18.41 22.91
C LEU A 331 -10.65 -19.14 22.11
N VAL A 332 -11.90 -18.65 22.15
CA VAL A 332 -13.03 -19.20 21.39
C VAL A 332 -12.76 -19.19 19.89
N PHE A 333 -12.25 -18.06 19.37
CA PHE A 333 -11.92 -17.96 17.95
C PHE A 333 -10.88 -18.99 17.55
N PHE A 334 -9.82 -19.14 18.34
CA PHE A 334 -8.79 -20.14 18.05
C PHE A 334 -9.30 -21.58 18.16
N CYS A 335 -10.09 -21.91 19.18
CA CYS A 335 -10.68 -23.24 19.33
C CYS A 335 -11.65 -23.57 18.18
N SER A 336 -12.42 -22.59 17.70
CA SER A 336 -13.29 -22.76 16.53
C SER A 336 -12.50 -22.99 15.24
N GLU A 337 -11.41 -22.23 15.04
CA GLU A 337 -10.52 -22.32 13.87
C GLU A 337 -9.90 -23.72 13.74
N ILE A 338 -9.50 -24.33 14.86
CA ILE A 338 -8.86 -25.65 14.90
C ILE A 338 -9.86 -26.80 15.13
N LEU A 339 -11.17 -26.54 14.99
CA LEU A 339 -12.26 -27.51 15.12
C LEU A 339 -12.34 -28.23 16.48
N MET A 340 -11.91 -27.58 17.56
CA MET A 340 -12.21 -28.02 18.94
C MET A 340 -13.63 -27.61 19.33
N LEU A 341 -14.61 -28.24 18.68
CA LEU A 341 -16.00 -27.80 18.67
C LEU A 341 -16.68 -27.88 20.06
N LYS A 342 -16.35 -28.89 20.86
CA LYS A 342 -16.95 -29.08 22.20
C LYS A 342 -16.51 -27.97 23.16
N GLU A 343 -15.21 -27.69 23.16
CA GLU A 343 -14.56 -26.65 23.95
C GLU A 343 -15.04 -25.28 23.48
N SER A 344 -15.10 -25.04 22.17
CA SER A 344 -15.63 -23.81 21.58
C SER A 344 -17.07 -23.53 22.04
N VAL A 345 -17.97 -24.51 22.00
CA VAL A 345 -19.36 -24.35 22.53
C VAL A 345 -19.37 -23.97 24.01
N SER A 346 -18.53 -24.62 24.84
CA SER A 346 -18.42 -24.30 26.27
C SER A 346 -17.96 -22.85 26.49
N LEU A 347 -16.95 -22.41 25.73
CA LEU A 347 -16.41 -21.08 25.83
C LEU A 347 -17.35 -19.99 25.26
N PHE A 348 -18.08 -20.26 24.17
CA PHE A 348 -19.14 -19.38 23.66
C PHE A 348 -20.26 -19.21 24.69
N LYS A 349 -20.66 -20.27 25.39
CA LYS A 349 -21.62 -20.16 26.50
C LYS A 349 -21.08 -19.26 27.61
N LYS A 350 -19.79 -19.36 27.96
CA LYS A 350 -19.14 -18.44 28.92
C LYS A 350 -19.16 -16.99 28.43
N LEU A 351 -18.95 -16.72 27.13
CA LEU A 351 -19.04 -15.37 26.55
C LEU A 351 -20.46 -14.81 26.70
N LEU A 352 -21.46 -15.61 26.31
CA LEU A 352 -22.87 -15.23 26.35
C LEU A 352 -23.43 -15.12 27.78
N LEU A 353 -22.76 -15.70 28.78
CA LEU A 353 -23.08 -15.41 30.19
C LEU A 353 -22.65 -13.99 30.59
N LYS A 354 -21.57 -13.47 30.01
CA LYS A 354 -21.08 -12.10 30.28
C LYS A 354 -21.83 -11.06 29.46
N VAL A 355 -22.07 -11.34 28.18
CA VAL A 355 -22.78 -10.44 27.24
C VAL A 355 -23.88 -11.25 26.53
N PRO A 356 -25.10 -11.34 27.12
CA PRO A 356 -26.16 -12.23 26.63
C PRO A 356 -26.78 -11.85 25.29
N ASP A 357 -26.58 -10.61 24.85
CA ASP A 357 -27.20 -9.98 23.69
C ASP A 357 -26.20 -9.67 22.57
N ASP A 358 -24.95 -10.18 22.64
CA ASP A 358 -24.00 -10.01 21.53
C ASP A 358 -24.40 -10.87 20.31
N PRO A 359 -24.84 -10.25 19.19
CA PRO A 359 -25.32 -11.01 18.04
C PRO A 359 -24.20 -11.79 17.34
N ARG A 360 -22.93 -11.37 17.46
CA ARG A 360 -21.77 -12.03 16.84
C ARG A 360 -21.40 -13.29 17.59
N ASP A 361 -21.50 -13.29 18.91
CA ASP A 361 -21.26 -14.49 19.71
C ASP A 361 -22.36 -15.54 19.51
N TRP A 362 -23.63 -15.12 19.40
CA TRP A 362 -24.72 -16.02 19.00
C TRP A 362 -24.52 -16.61 17.61
N TYR A 363 -24.03 -15.80 16.66
CA TYR A 363 -23.70 -16.28 15.32
C TYR A 363 -22.54 -17.29 15.35
N GLY A 364 -21.44 -16.97 16.03
CA GLY A 364 -20.29 -17.88 16.16
C GLY A 364 -20.64 -19.22 16.82
N LEU A 365 -21.48 -19.20 17.87
CA LEU A 365 -22.01 -20.41 18.48
C LEU A 365 -22.88 -21.21 17.50
N ALA A 366 -23.68 -20.53 16.67
CA ALA A 366 -24.48 -21.19 15.65
C ALA A 366 -23.61 -21.91 14.59
N ILE A 367 -22.54 -21.26 14.12
CA ILE A 367 -21.58 -21.87 13.19
C ILE A 367 -20.94 -23.09 13.82
N THR A 368 -20.51 -22.98 15.09
CA THR A 368 -19.93 -24.11 15.81
C THR A 368 -20.91 -25.29 15.91
N TYR A 369 -22.19 -25.03 16.19
CA TYR A 369 -23.21 -26.09 16.19
C TYR A 369 -23.47 -26.69 14.81
N ARG A 370 -23.35 -25.90 13.74
CA ARG A 370 -23.46 -26.39 12.37
C ARG A 370 -22.33 -27.35 12.03
N GLU A 371 -21.08 -27.00 12.36
CA GLU A 371 -19.91 -27.88 12.17
C GLU A 371 -20.06 -29.19 12.95
N MET A 372 -20.77 -29.18 14.09
CA MET A 372 -21.11 -30.39 14.84
C MET A 372 -22.31 -31.19 14.27
N GLY A 373 -22.95 -30.72 13.18
CA GLY A 373 -24.18 -31.31 12.64
C GLY A 373 -25.43 -31.07 13.50
N LYS A 374 -25.37 -30.22 14.53
CA LYS A 374 -26.47 -29.94 15.47
C LYS A 374 -27.40 -28.84 14.95
N LEU A 375 -28.06 -29.10 13.83
CA LEU A 375 -28.91 -28.12 13.12
C LEU A 375 -30.00 -27.49 14.00
N TYR A 376 -30.60 -28.23 14.94
CA TYR A 376 -31.58 -27.67 15.88
C TYR A 376 -31.00 -26.52 16.73
N HIS A 377 -29.81 -26.74 17.31
CA HIS A 377 -29.14 -25.76 18.16
C HIS A 377 -28.63 -24.57 17.34
N GLN A 378 -28.08 -24.85 16.15
CA GLN A 378 -27.71 -23.83 15.18
C GLN A 378 -28.87 -22.88 14.90
N ARG A 379 -30.04 -23.38 14.46
CA ARG A 379 -31.20 -22.54 14.13
C ARG A 379 -31.65 -21.66 15.29
N ARG A 380 -31.63 -22.19 16.52
CA ARG A 380 -31.98 -21.42 17.72
C ARG A 380 -31.00 -20.27 17.95
N CYS A 381 -29.70 -20.52 17.78
CA CYS A 381 -28.66 -19.50 17.93
C CYS A 381 -28.72 -18.45 16.81
N LEU A 382 -28.98 -18.85 15.56
CA LEU A 382 -29.18 -17.91 14.44
C LEU A 382 -30.36 -16.98 14.67
N LYS A 383 -31.50 -17.50 15.16
CA LYS A 383 -32.66 -16.66 15.52
C LYS A 383 -32.34 -15.65 16.61
N LYS A 384 -31.53 -16.03 17.61
CA LYS A 384 -31.02 -15.12 18.65
C LYS A 384 -30.10 -14.05 18.06
N SER A 385 -29.17 -14.45 17.19
CA SER A 385 -28.26 -13.53 16.49
C SER A 385 -29.03 -12.48 15.67
N ILE A 386 -30.00 -12.91 14.85
CA ILE A 386 -30.86 -12.01 14.06
C ILE A 386 -31.65 -11.06 14.97
N ARG A 387 -32.24 -11.58 16.06
CA ARG A 387 -33.03 -10.78 17.01
C ARG A 387 -32.22 -9.65 17.66
N PHE A 388 -30.95 -9.88 17.97
CA PHE A 388 -30.10 -8.91 18.66
C PHE A 388 -29.25 -8.05 17.71
N SER A 389 -29.22 -8.36 16.41
CA SER A 389 -28.42 -7.63 15.43
C SER A 389 -29.17 -6.44 14.87
N SER A 390 -28.45 -5.32 14.70
CA SER A 390 -28.85 -4.22 13.83
C SER A 390 -27.96 -4.10 12.57
N ASP A 391 -26.94 -4.97 12.45
CA ASP A 391 -26.02 -5.02 11.31
C ASP A 391 -26.64 -5.83 10.15
N PRO A 392 -26.98 -5.20 9.01
CA PRO A 392 -27.61 -5.87 7.88
C PRO A 392 -26.74 -6.98 7.25
N ASN A 393 -25.41 -6.86 7.31
CA ASN A 393 -24.50 -7.88 6.79
C ASN A 393 -24.53 -9.14 7.67
N LEU A 394 -24.50 -8.97 8.99
CA LEU A 394 -24.61 -10.08 9.94
C LEU A 394 -25.99 -10.75 9.86
N ILE A 395 -27.07 -9.96 9.74
CA ILE A 395 -28.42 -10.46 9.56
C ILE A 395 -28.51 -11.30 8.27
N SER A 396 -28.00 -10.79 7.16
CA SER A 396 -27.94 -11.51 5.89
C SER A 396 -27.20 -12.84 6.00
N LYS A 397 -26.01 -12.84 6.61
CA LYS A 397 -25.22 -14.07 6.85
C LYS A 397 -25.97 -15.08 7.71
N ALA A 398 -26.66 -14.62 8.77
CA ALA A 398 -27.42 -15.48 9.65
C ALA A 398 -28.67 -16.05 8.97
N LEU A 399 -29.38 -15.25 8.17
CA LEU A 399 -30.52 -15.67 7.36
C LEU A 399 -30.13 -16.69 6.30
N ASN A 400 -29.00 -16.48 5.61
CA ASN A 400 -28.47 -17.44 4.64
C ASN A 400 -28.25 -18.83 5.26
N PHE A 401 -27.59 -18.87 6.42
CA PHE A 401 -27.36 -20.14 7.12
C PHE A 401 -28.63 -20.74 7.74
N LEU A 402 -29.61 -19.90 8.09
CA LEU A 402 -30.91 -20.37 8.58
C LEU A 402 -31.73 -20.98 7.44
N GLY A 403 -31.79 -20.32 6.29
CA GLY A 403 -32.45 -20.80 5.07
C GLY A 403 -31.86 -22.13 4.61
N GLN A 404 -30.53 -22.23 4.53
CA GLN A 404 -29.85 -23.49 4.21
C GLN A 404 -30.23 -24.62 5.18
N SER A 405 -30.31 -24.34 6.49
CA SER A 405 -30.71 -25.35 7.49
C SER A 405 -32.15 -25.85 7.30
N TYR A 406 -33.05 -25.02 6.75
CA TYR A 406 -34.41 -25.46 6.39
C TYR A 406 -34.43 -26.27 5.09
N VAL A 407 -33.63 -25.89 4.09
CA VAL A 407 -33.46 -26.62 2.83
C VAL A 407 -32.92 -28.03 3.10
N GLU A 408 -31.86 -28.15 3.92
CA GLU A 408 -31.27 -29.44 4.31
C GLU A 408 -32.27 -30.33 5.07
N ASN A 409 -33.23 -29.72 5.77
CA ASN A 409 -34.32 -30.40 6.44
C ASN A 409 -35.55 -30.66 5.55
N GLY A 410 -35.45 -30.41 4.24
CA GLY A 410 -36.53 -30.65 3.27
C GLY A 410 -37.60 -29.55 3.18
N ASN A 411 -37.52 -28.50 4.00
CA ASN A 411 -38.46 -27.38 3.95
C ASN A 411 -37.95 -26.31 2.96
N LEU A 412 -38.10 -26.61 1.67
CA LEU A 412 -37.62 -25.76 0.57
C LEU A 412 -38.30 -24.38 0.56
N ILE A 413 -39.60 -24.31 0.83
CA ILE A 413 -40.40 -23.07 0.83
C ILE A 413 -39.87 -22.09 1.89
N ARG A 414 -39.77 -22.54 3.14
CA ARG A 414 -39.22 -21.69 4.21
C ARG A 414 -37.74 -21.38 3.99
N GLY A 415 -37.02 -22.30 3.36
CA GLY A 415 -35.64 -22.11 2.95
C GLY A 415 -35.47 -20.95 1.98
N ILE A 416 -36.29 -20.90 0.92
CA ILE A 416 -36.21 -19.85 -0.10
C ILE A 416 -36.63 -18.49 0.44
N ASP A 417 -37.66 -18.42 1.29
CA ASP A 417 -38.10 -17.17 1.91
C ASP A 417 -36.98 -16.51 2.72
N LEU A 418 -36.28 -17.30 3.54
CA LEU A 418 -35.16 -16.82 4.35
C LEU A 418 -33.95 -16.43 3.51
N LEU A 419 -33.70 -17.12 2.40
CA LEU A 419 -32.63 -16.77 1.46
C LEU A 419 -32.94 -15.47 0.71
N TYR A 420 -34.21 -15.23 0.37
CA TYR A 420 -34.67 -13.97 -0.19
C TYR A 420 -34.52 -12.82 0.82
N GLU A 421 -34.91 -13.02 2.08
CA GLU A 421 -34.66 -12.04 3.15
C GLU A 421 -33.15 -11.77 3.34
N ALA A 422 -32.30 -12.79 3.20
CA ALA A 422 -30.86 -12.65 3.29
C ALA A 422 -30.31 -11.71 2.19
N VAL A 423 -30.73 -11.91 0.94
CA VAL A 423 -30.35 -11.06 -0.19
C VAL A 423 -30.90 -9.63 -0.03
N LYS A 424 -32.13 -9.49 0.46
CA LYS A 424 -32.72 -8.18 0.75
C LYS A 424 -31.95 -7.41 1.84
N SER A 425 -31.46 -8.12 2.85
CA SER A 425 -30.70 -7.53 3.97
C SER A 425 -29.29 -7.10 3.56
N ASP A 426 -28.64 -7.84 2.67
CA ASP A 426 -27.34 -7.46 2.08
C ASP A 426 -27.26 -7.93 0.62
N PRO A 427 -27.52 -7.04 -0.34
CA PRO A 427 -27.47 -7.38 -1.76
C PRO A 427 -26.10 -7.84 -2.27
N TYR A 428 -25.02 -7.57 -1.53
CA TYR A 428 -23.65 -7.95 -1.89
C TYR A 428 -23.25 -9.34 -1.36
N ASN A 429 -24.13 -10.03 -0.62
CA ASN A 429 -23.87 -11.37 -0.13
C ASN A 429 -24.02 -12.42 -1.25
N ALA A 430 -22.94 -12.67 -1.98
CA ALA A 430 -22.90 -13.64 -3.07
C ALA A 430 -23.31 -15.07 -2.66
N ALA A 431 -23.00 -15.47 -1.42
CA ALA A 431 -23.40 -16.79 -0.91
C ALA A 431 -24.92 -16.92 -0.75
N ALA A 432 -25.60 -15.85 -0.34
CA ALA A 432 -27.06 -15.82 -0.25
C ALA A 432 -27.71 -15.96 -1.64
N TRP A 433 -27.23 -15.19 -2.63
CA TRP A 433 -27.66 -15.33 -4.03
C TRP A 433 -27.47 -16.75 -4.56
N PHE A 434 -26.26 -17.30 -4.41
CA PHE A 434 -25.95 -18.66 -4.87
C PHE A 434 -26.88 -19.70 -4.27
N ASN A 435 -27.09 -19.66 -2.95
CA ASN A 435 -27.97 -20.60 -2.27
C ASN A 435 -29.44 -20.39 -2.66
N GLN A 436 -29.89 -19.15 -2.84
CA GLN A 436 -31.24 -18.83 -3.31
C GLN A 436 -31.50 -19.42 -4.70
N THR A 437 -30.60 -19.16 -5.66
CA THR A 437 -30.71 -19.68 -7.03
C THR A 437 -30.76 -21.20 -7.05
N ARG A 438 -29.92 -21.87 -6.25
CA ARG A 438 -29.94 -23.34 -6.15
C ARG A 438 -31.30 -23.88 -5.72
N VAL A 439 -31.94 -23.25 -4.73
CA VAL A 439 -33.26 -23.67 -4.26
C VAL A 439 -34.34 -23.36 -5.31
N GLN A 440 -34.25 -22.22 -6.01
CA GLN A 440 -35.17 -21.88 -7.10
C GLN A 440 -35.14 -22.89 -8.24
N VAL A 441 -33.95 -23.36 -8.64
CA VAL A 441 -33.81 -24.39 -9.68
C VAL A 441 -34.52 -25.68 -9.25
N VAL A 442 -34.29 -26.14 -8.01
CA VAL A 442 -34.95 -27.34 -7.48
C VAL A 442 -36.48 -27.17 -7.45
N LEU A 443 -36.98 -26.00 -7.06
CA LEU A 443 -38.41 -25.71 -7.04
C LEU A 443 -39.01 -25.70 -8.46
N LEU A 444 -38.32 -25.11 -9.44
CA LEU A 444 -38.73 -25.09 -10.84
C LEU A 444 -38.76 -26.51 -11.45
N ASP A 445 -37.80 -27.37 -11.10
CA ASP A 445 -37.77 -28.76 -11.56
C ASP A 445 -38.92 -29.58 -10.94
N LEU A 446 -39.25 -29.34 -9.67
CA LEU A 446 -40.42 -29.93 -9.01
C LEU A 446 -41.74 -29.46 -9.65
N GLU A 447 -41.88 -28.16 -9.92
CA GLU A 447 -43.03 -27.58 -10.61
C GLU A 447 -43.17 -28.14 -12.03
N ARG A 448 -42.07 -28.35 -12.76
CA ARG A 448 -42.05 -28.98 -14.09
C ARG A 448 -42.45 -30.45 -14.05
N GLY A 449 -42.10 -31.19 -12.99
CA GLY A 449 -42.56 -32.56 -12.77
C GLY A 449 -44.07 -32.66 -12.52
N GLU A 450 -44.66 -31.72 -11.77
CA GLU A 450 -46.12 -31.65 -11.59
C GLU A 450 -46.86 -31.07 -12.80
N LEU A 451 -46.24 -30.13 -13.54
CA LEU A 451 -46.75 -29.63 -14.81
C LEU A 451 -46.77 -30.72 -15.88
N SER A 452 -45.78 -31.61 -15.93
CA SER A 452 -45.73 -32.73 -16.88
C SER A 452 -46.98 -33.61 -16.77
N VAL A 453 -47.40 -33.98 -15.56
CA VAL A 453 -48.59 -34.81 -15.34
C VAL A 453 -49.89 -34.06 -15.70
N LYS A 454 -49.98 -32.77 -15.37
CA LYS A 454 -51.16 -31.94 -15.71
C LYS A 454 -51.25 -31.62 -17.21
N ILE A 455 -50.11 -31.40 -17.88
CA ILE A 455 -50.02 -31.15 -19.32
C ILE A 455 -50.32 -32.42 -20.11
N GLN A 456 -49.81 -33.59 -19.69
CA GLN A 456 -50.13 -34.88 -20.32
C GLN A 456 -51.64 -35.14 -20.30
N LYS A 457 -52.29 -34.91 -19.17
CA LYS A 457 -53.75 -35.07 -19.00
C LYS A 457 -54.53 -34.05 -19.83
N LYS A 458 -54.05 -32.82 -19.95
CA LYS A 458 -54.67 -31.77 -20.79
C LYS A 458 -54.52 -32.05 -22.28
N ILE A 459 -53.40 -32.65 -22.70
CA ILE A 459 -53.15 -33.09 -24.08
C ILE A 459 -54.01 -34.30 -24.42
N GLU A 460 -54.22 -35.24 -23.50
CA GLU A 460 -55.16 -36.36 -23.68
C GLU A 460 -56.62 -35.89 -23.77
N GLU A 461 -57.04 -34.94 -22.93
CA GLU A 461 -58.36 -34.30 -22.99
C GLU A 461 -58.57 -33.53 -24.32
N LEU A 462 -57.53 -32.85 -24.81
CA LEU A 462 -57.57 -32.13 -26.08
C LEU A 462 -57.59 -33.09 -27.27
N ASN A 463 -56.81 -34.17 -27.25
CA ASN A 463 -56.77 -35.18 -28.32
C ASN A 463 -58.08 -35.98 -28.43
N GLN A 464 -58.74 -36.30 -27.31
CA GLN A 464 -60.08 -36.89 -27.32
C GLN A 464 -61.14 -35.92 -27.89
N ALA A 465 -60.98 -34.61 -27.65
CA ALA A 465 -61.86 -33.60 -28.22
C ALA A 465 -61.64 -33.42 -29.74
N THR A 466 -60.41 -33.60 -30.24
CA THR A 466 -60.11 -33.59 -31.69
C THR A 466 -60.60 -34.86 -32.39
N GLU A 467 -60.47 -36.05 -31.80
CA GLU A 467 -60.99 -37.30 -32.38
C GLU A 467 -62.54 -37.30 -32.50
N LEU A 468 -63.24 -36.67 -31.55
CA LEU A 468 -64.69 -36.46 -31.65
C LEU A 468 -65.08 -35.37 -32.66
N GLY A 469 -64.19 -34.40 -32.90
CA GLY A 469 -64.37 -33.32 -33.87
C GLY A 469 -64.06 -33.72 -35.33
N GLU A 470 -63.15 -34.67 -35.55
CA GLU A 470 -62.80 -35.16 -36.88
C GLU A 470 -63.83 -36.15 -37.44
N ASN A 471 -64.53 -36.91 -36.58
CA ASN A 471 -65.64 -37.77 -37.01
C ASN A 471 -66.91 -37.02 -37.45
N PHE A 472 -67.05 -35.72 -37.13
CA PHE A 472 -68.16 -34.88 -37.62
C PHE A 472 -67.82 -34.12 -38.93
N ARG A 473 -66.62 -34.29 -39.48
CA ARG A 473 -66.21 -33.64 -40.75
C ARG A 473 -65.99 -34.58 -41.93
N VAL A 474 -66.22 -35.90 -41.78
CA VAL A 474 -66.06 -36.89 -42.86
C VAL A 474 -67.33 -37.66 -43.23
N SER A 475 -68.47 -37.46 -42.56
CA SER A 475 -69.75 -38.05 -42.98
C SER A 475 -70.90 -37.05 -42.91
N THR A 476 -71.41 -36.68 -44.08
CA THR A 476 -72.87 -36.64 -44.34
C THR A 476 -73.60 -37.79 -43.68
#